data_AF-A0A9P6MAI5-F1
#
_entry.id   AF-A0A9P6MAI5-F1
#
_cell.length_a   1.000
_cell.length_b   1.000
_cell.length_c   1.000
_cell.angle_alpha   90.00
_cell.angle_beta   90.00
_cell.angle_gamma   90.00
#
_symmetry.space_group_name_H-M   'P 1'
#
loop_
_entity.id
_entity.type
_entity.pdbx_description
1 polymer ?
#
loop_
_entity_poly.entity_id
_entity_poly.type
_entity_poly.pdbx_seq_one_letter_code
_entity_poly.pdbx_strand_id
1 'polypeptide(L)'
;MEILQHSDELMIEYFASGASEATDYEPFLNLTREQCETLLSLYHEVNPGLETKVPFLYSQLSLKLNEDRKERNSTRFKLERASEVYSQEVMILQQVQKDIEKALLDSNMNIEEARQSLGLKRLYEEEKEEDIWKAMDDFSAQELLRHAFLLGGIREDASSSSSSSPSSSSSSATSSGSGGNKTSPLSAPGFWKAKPIYDYLLEKRHFSMAAVQLGSFYTQESKYWYPDSAHNLGRIYQEGNPRTKLEVNIPKAIKYYSRGLQYGYAPSGAQLGRIFFLLATDKNYREKFPSTDSNYTEDPKEYLETAISFFDEANHLLDPESMQYLGMIYASKEFGRYDLDRAQNLFELALIVSCGSPQAFECLCRLLNSKKAEILGYFDSSFFPSSSSSSSSSSSSSARTAQQAPQKVDIQGLKTCAASGCTKKEESNNKFQRCAGCKKRYFCSRVCQVDDWKDGHKNVCKKA
;
A
#
# COMPACT_ATOMS: atom_id res chain seq x y z
N MET A 1 16.84 10.48 -0.50
CA MET A 1 17.72 11.52 -1.08
C MET A 1 19.17 11.38 -0.63
N GLU A 2 19.48 11.02 0.62
CA GLU A 2 20.88 10.74 1.04
C GLU A 2 21.55 9.58 0.27
N ILE A 3 20.78 8.57 -0.17
CA ILE A 3 21.30 7.46 -0.99
C ILE A 3 21.84 7.93 -2.35
N LEU A 4 21.28 8.99 -2.94
CA LEU A 4 21.73 9.52 -4.23
C LEU A 4 23.01 10.36 -4.13
N GLN A 5 23.33 10.90 -2.94
CA GLN A 5 24.53 11.71 -2.76
C GLN A 5 25.81 10.86 -2.62
N HIS A 6 25.69 9.61 -2.15
CA HIS A 6 26.84 8.71 -2.01
C HIS A 6 27.22 7.99 -3.32
N SER A 7 26.31 7.94 -4.30
CA SER A 7 26.59 7.32 -5.61
C SER A 7 27.45 8.20 -6.53
N ASP A 8 27.56 9.50 -6.25
CA ASP A 8 28.29 10.43 -7.13
C ASP A 8 29.82 10.23 -7.07
N GLU A 9 30.39 9.77 -5.95
CA GLU A 9 31.84 9.55 -5.83
C GLU A 9 32.34 8.30 -6.57
N LEU A 10 31.56 7.20 -6.57
CA LEU A 10 31.94 5.95 -7.24
C LEU A 10 31.79 6.00 -8.77
N MET A 11 31.00 6.93 -9.29
CA MET A 11 30.74 7.04 -10.73
C MET A 11 31.84 7.82 -11.46
N ILE A 12 32.59 8.70 -10.78
CA ILE A 12 33.55 9.60 -11.44
C ILE A 12 34.74 8.84 -12.07
N GLU A 13 35.15 7.68 -11.53
CA GLU A 13 36.27 6.91 -12.09
C GLU A 13 35.90 6.09 -13.35
N TYR A 14 34.62 5.75 -13.56
CA TYR A 14 34.20 4.88 -14.67
C TYR A 14 33.91 5.62 -15.98
N PHE A 15 33.59 6.93 -15.93
CA PHE A 15 33.17 7.70 -17.11
C PHE A 15 34.31 8.39 -17.88
N ALA A 16 35.57 8.18 -17.52
CA ALA A 16 36.70 8.85 -18.16
C ALA A 16 37.14 8.25 -19.53
N SER A 17 36.50 7.19 -20.03
CA SER A 17 36.93 6.52 -21.28
C SER A 17 35.86 6.45 -22.38
N GLY A 18 35.90 7.41 -23.30
CA GLY A 18 35.71 7.15 -24.74
C GLY A 18 34.29 7.02 -25.30
N ALA A 19 34.07 7.59 -26.48
CA ALA A 19 32.78 7.82 -27.12
C ALA A 19 32.24 6.68 -28.01
N SER A 20 30.92 6.49 -27.94
CA SER A 20 29.97 6.32 -29.06
C SER A 20 30.30 5.33 -30.19
N GLU A 21 30.49 4.06 -29.86
CA GLU A 21 30.02 2.97 -30.74
C GLU A 21 28.60 2.58 -30.32
N ALA A 22 27.80 1.98 -31.21
CA ALA A 22 26.48 1.46 -30.87
C ALA A 22 26.63 0.42 -29.75
N THR A 23 26.47 0.88 -28.51
CA THR A 23 26.64 0.07 -27.32
C THR A 23 25.51 -0.93 -27.28
N ASP A 24 25.83 -2.20 -27.54
CA ASP A 24 24.94 -3.33 -27.25
C ASP A 24 24.77 -3.38 -25.73
N TYR A 25 23.76 -2.65 -25.23
CA TYR A 25 23.45 -2.64 -23.81
C TYR A 25 22.85 -3.99 -23.44
N GLU A 26 23.42 -4.64 -22.43
CA GLU A 26 22.80 -5.81 -21.84
C GLU A 26 21.45 -5.41 -21.20
N PRO A 27 20.39 -6.21 -21.38
CA PRO A 27 19.11 -5.95 -20.73
C PRO A 27 19.24 -5.89 -19.21
N PHE A 28 18.55 -4.94 -18.57
CA PHE A 28 18.61 -4.71 -17.12
C PHE A 28 17.21 -4.72 -16.49
N LEU A 29 17.13 -4.93 -15.18
CA LEU A 29 15.87 -5.05 -14.43
C LEU A 29 14.85 -6.02 -15.05
N ASN A 30 15.26 -7.12 -15.68
CA ASN A 30 14.36 -8.03 -16.42
C ASN A 30 13.54 -7.38 -17.56
N LEU A 31 13.91 -6.18 -18.02
CA LEU A 31 13.32 -5.57 -19.20
C LEU A 31 13.77 -6.32 -20.45
N THR A 32 12.94 -6.34 -21.49
CA THR A 32 13.40 -6.79 -22.81
C THR A 32 14.41 -5.80 -23.39
N ARG A 33 15.18 -6.23 -24.39
CA ARG A 33 16.09 -5.33 -25.12
C ARG A 33 15.34 -4.13 -25.70
N GLU A 34 14.20 -4.37 -26.35
CA GLU A 34 13.34 -3.31 -26.90
C GLU A 34 12.86 -2.31 -25.83
N GLN A 35 12.52 -2.80 -24.64
CA GLN A 35 12.12 -1.94 -23.51
C GLN A 35 13.30 -1.11 -23.01
N CYS A 36 14.51 -1.67 -22.93
CA CYS A 36 15.72 -0.94 -22.56
C CYS A 36 16.01 0.17 -23.57
N GLU A 37 16.00 -0.14 -24.87
CA GLU A 37 16.21 0.82 -25.95
C GLU A 37 15.16 1.95 -25.93
N THR A 38 13.89 1.60 -25.71
CA THR A 38 12.80 2.57 -25.59
C THR A 38 13.03 3.48 -24.38
N LEU A 39 13.40 2.93 -23.23
CA LEU A 39 13.64 3.72 -22.03
C LEU A 39 14.84 4.66 -22.19
N LEU A 40 15.95 4.15 -22.72
CA LEU A 40 17.17 4.92 -22.92
C LEU A 40 16.97 6.04 -23.94
N SER A 41 16.28 5.77 -25.05
CA SER A 41 15.95 6.81 -26.04
C SER A 41 15.08 7.93 -25.45
N LEU A 42 14.13 7.62 -24.57
CA LEU A 42 13.36 8.64 -23.86
C LEU A 42 14.22 9.45 -22.88
N TYR A 43 15.14 8.82 -22.17
CA TYR A 43 16.10 9.55 -21.33
C TYR A 43 17.07 10.40 -22.15
N HIS A 44 17.51 9.94 -23.32
CA HIS A 44 18.35 10.74 -24.21
C HIS A 44 17.71 12.10 -24.51
N GLU A 45 16.39 12.11 -24.75
CA GLU A 45 15.66 13.31 -25.11
C GLU A 45 15.29 14.19 -23.90
N VAL A 46 14.99 13.58 -22.74
CA VAL A 46 14.54 14.31 -21.54
C VAL A 46 15.70 14.71 -20.62
N ASN A 47 16.69 13.83 -20.44
CA ASN A 47 17.86 14.02 -19.59
C ASN A 47 19.06 13.17 -20.08
N PRO A 48 19.78 13.63 -21.12
CA PRO A 48 20.88 12.86 -21.73
C PRO A 48 22.02 12.52 -20.75
N GLY A 49 22.22 13.33 -19.71
CA GLY A 49 23.24 13.07 -18.68
C GLY A 49 22.92 11.87 -17.78
N LEU A 50 21.64 11.47 -17.70
CA LEU A 50 21.20 10.33 -16.91
C LEU A 50 21.16 9.04 -17.73
N GLU A 51 20.84 9.11 -19.03
CA GLU A 51 20.71 7.97 -19.95
C GLU A 51 21.83 6.94 -19.78
N THR A 52 23.09 7.37 -19.93
CA THR A 52 24.27 6.49 -19.85
C THR A 52 24.47 5.85 -18.47
N LYS A 53 23.85 6.41 -17.43
CA LYS A 53 23.93 5.93 -16.06
C LYS A 53 22.78 4.99 -15.68
N VAL A 54 21.63 5.07 -16.37
CA VAL A 54 20.41 4.30 -16.02
C VAL A 54 20.65 2.80 -15.90
N PRO A 55 21.27 2.10 -16.88
CA PRO A 55 21.41 0.64 -16.81
C PRO A 55 22.15 0.16 -15.56
N PHE A 56 23.18 0.90 -15.16
CA PHE A 56 24.01 0.61 -14.00
C PHE A 56 23.33 1.02 -12.69
N LEU A 57 22.90 2.29 -12.59
CA LEU A 57 22.29 2.84 -11.38
C LEU A 57 21.04 2.06 -10.98
N TYR A 58 20.17 1.73 -11.94
CA TYR A 58 18.90 1.08 -11.64
C TYR A 58 19.12 -0.35 -11.15
N SER A 59 20.07 -1.06 -11.75
CA SER A 59 20.44 -2.41 -11.33
C SER A 59 21.00 -2.41 -9.90
N GLN A 60 21.92 -1.49 -9.59
CA GLN A 60 22.48 -1.37 -8.23
C GLN A 60 21.43 -1.00 -7.19
N LEU A 61 20.59 0.00 -7.49
CA LEU A 61 19.50 0.41 -6.60
C LEU A 61 18.50 -0.72 -6.38
N SER A 62 18.19 -1.51 -7.42
CA SER A 62 17.27 -2.64 -7.30
C SER A 62 17.84 -3.72 -6.38
N LEU A 63 19.12 -4.06 -6.50
CA LEU A 63 19.78 -5.00 -5.60
C LEU A 63 19.70 -4.53 -4.14
N LYS A 64 20.09 -3.28 -3.88
CA LYS A 64 20.06 -2.70 -2.53
C LYS A 64 18.65 -2.64 -1.96
N LEU A 65 17.67 -2.15 -2.73
CA LEU A 65 16.28 -2.07 -2.27
C LEU A 65 15.65 -3.45 -2.06
N ASN A 66 16.06 -4.47 -2.83
CA ASN A 66 15.63 -5.84 -2.62
C ASN A 66 16.23 -6.44 -1.34
N GLU A 67 17.48 -6.14 -1.02
CA GLU A 67 18.10 -6.52 0.26
C GLU A 67 17.36 -5.85 1.44
N ASP A 68 17.17 -4.53 1.39
CA ASP A 68 16.41 -3.77 2.38
C ASP A 68 14.98 -4.34 2.53
N ARG A 69 14.33 -4.68 1.42
CA ARG A 69 12.98 -5.27 1.40
C ARG A 69 12.97 -6.67 2.01
N LYS A 70 13.97 -7.52 1.73
CA LYS A 70 14.11 -8.86 2.33
C LYS A 70 14.31 -8.77 3.84
N GLU A 71 15.18 -7.86 4.29
CA GLU A 71 15.40 -7.62 5.71
C GLU A 71 14.11 -7.16 6.39
N ARG A 72 13.47 -6.10 5.87
CA ARG A 72 12.21 -5.55 6.41
C ARG A 72 11.07 -6.58 6.44
N ASN A 73 10.99 -7.44 5.42
CA ASN A 73 9.93 -8.45 5.33
C ASN A 73 10.24 -9.75 6.06
N SER A 74 11.43 -9.91 6.62
CA SER A 74 11.73 -11.05 7.48
C SER A 74 10.80 -11.05 8.70
N THR A 75 10.43 -12.25 9.16
CA THR A 75 9.55 -12.41 10.34
C THR A 75 10.11 -11.70 11.57
N ARG A 76 11.45 -11.72 11.72
CA ARG A 76 12.15 -11.03 12.81
C ARG A 76 11.88 -9.53 12.79
N PHE A 77 12.19 -8.85 11.69
CA PHE A 77 12.00 -7.39 11.60
C PHE A 77 10.51 -7.00 11.56
N LYS A 78 9.61 -7.86 11.09
CA LYS A 78 8.16 -7.67 11.23
C LYS A 78 7.76 -7.69 12.72
N LEU A 79 8.27 -8.62 13.52
CA LEU A 79 8.00 -8.71 14.96
C LEU A 79 8.64 -7.56 15.76
N GLU A 80 9.86 -7.16 15.42
CA GLU A 80 10.54 -6.02 16.08
C GLU A 80 9.81 -4.69 15.88
N ARG A 81 9.13 -4.52 14.73
CA ARG A 81 8.32 -3.33 14.43
C ARG A 81 6.87 -3.44 14.90
N ALA A 82 6.40 -4.66 15.16
CA ALA A 82 5.04 -4.87 15.61
C ALA A 82 4.87 -4.23 17.00
N SER A 83 3.70 -3.67 17.26
CA SER A 83 3.32 -3.24 18.62
C SER A 83 3.65 -4.35 19.62
N GLU A 84 4.11 -3.96 20.82
CA GLU A 84 4.44 -4.89 21.90
C GLU A 84 3.29 -5.88 22.17
N VAL A 85 2.05 -5.41 22.01
CA VAL A 85 0.84 -6.23 22.08
C VAL A 85 0.91 -7.44 21.15
N TYR A 86 1.36 -7.28 19.90
CA TYR A 86 1.44 -8.38 18.93
C TYR A 86 2.55 -9.36 19.25
N SER A 87 3.69 -8.87 19.71
CA SER A 87 4.77 -9.74 20.18
C SER A 87 4.28 -10.63 21.33
N GLN A 88 3.52 -10.06 22.27
CA GLN A 88 2.89 -10.82 23.34
C GLN A 88 1.84 -11.82 22.81
N GLU A 89 0.95 -11.41 21.90
CA GLU A 89 -0.04 -12.30 21.28
C GLU A 89 0.60 -13.47 20.54
N VAL A 90 1.70 -13.25 19.82
CA VAL A 90 2.45 -14.30 19.12
C VAL A 90 3.07 -15.27 20.11
N MET A 91 3.66 -14.78 21.20
CA MET A 91 4.20 -15.65 22.26
C MET A 91 3.09 -16.48 22.92
N ILE A 92 1.94 -15.87 23.22
CA ILE A 92 0.76 -16.57 23.75
C ILE A 92 0.32 -17.66 22.78
N LEU A 93 0.21 -17.34 21.49
CA LEU A 93 -0.23 -18.29 20.48
C LEU A 93 0.73 -19.48 20.36
N GLN A 94 2.03 -19.23 20.29
CA GLN A 94 3.06 -20.27 20.22
C GLN A 94 3.06 -21.15 21.46
N GLN A 95 2.91 -20.55 22.64
CA GLN A 95 2.81 -21.30 23.90
C GLN A 95 1.56 -22.18 23.91
N VAL A 96 0.41 -21.62 23.51
CA VAL A 96 -0.85 -22.37 23.40
C VAL A 96 -0.70 -23.55 22.43
N GLN A 97 -0.08 -23.36 21.27
CA GLN A 97 0.14 -24.46 20.32
C GLN A 97 0.98 -25.59 20.92
N LYS A 98 2.09 -25.26 21.58
CA LYS A 98 2.94 -26.23 22.27
C LYS A 98 2.19 -26.98 23.38
N ASP A 99 1.39 -26.26 24.17
CA ASP A 99 0.61 -26.86 25.26
C ASP A 99 -0.39 -27.88 24.74
N ILE A 100 -1.08 -27.57 23.64
CA ILE A 100 -2.09 -28.45 23.06
C ILE A 100 -1.45 -29.63 22.34
N GLU A 101 -0.35 -29.41 21.60
CA GLU A 101 0.40 -30.49 20.96
C GLU A 101 0.85 -31.51 21.99
N LYS A 102 1.44 -31.04 23.10
CA LYS A 102 1.80 -31.89 24.22
C LYS A 102 0.60 -32.61 24.82
N ALA A 103 -0.50 -31.90 25.08
CA ALA A 103 -1.70 -32.48 25.68
C ALA A 103 -2.35 -33.57 24.78
N LEU A 104 -2.34 -33.38 23.46
CA LEU A 104 -2.83 -34.37 22.50
C LEU A 104 -1.90 -35.58 22.41
N LEU A 105 -0.57 -35.38 22.43
CA LEU A 105 0.38 -36.49 22.45
C LEU A 105 0.21 -37.33 23.70
N ASP A 106 0.08 -36.69 24.87
CA ASP A 106 -0.10 -37.36 26.16
C ASP A 106 -1.46 -38.09 26.25
N SER A 107 -2.47 -37.66 25.49
CA SER A 107 -3.82 -38.25 25.46
C SER A 107 -4.08 -39.18 24.27
N ASN A 108 -3.03 -39.62 23.56
CA ASN A 108 -3.17 -40.45 22.35
C ASN A 108 -4.17 -39.84 21.33
N MET A 109 -4.07 -38.53 21.14
CA MET A 109 -4.91 -37.69 20.27
C MET A 109 -6.39 -37.62 20.68
N ASN A 110 -6.77 -38.03 21.89
CA ASN A 110 -8.12 -37.86 22.40
C ASN A 110 -8.34 -36.40 22.85
N ILE A 111 -9.23 -35.69 22.14
CA ILE A 111 -9.52 -34.26 22.36
C ILE A 111 -10.11 -34.00 23.75
N GLU A 112 -10.98 -34.89 24.24
CA GLU A 112 -11.65 -34.71 25.53
C GLU A 112 -10.67 -34.90 26.70
N GLU A 113 -9.81 -35.91 26.61
CA GLU A 113 -8.75 -36.13 27.58
C GLU A 113 -7.70 -35.00 27.55
N ALA A 114 -7.30 -34.53 26.36
CA ALA A 114 -6.42 -33.37 26.22
C ALA A 114 -7.03 -32.10 26.81
N ARG A 115 -8.35 -31.91 26.64
CA ARG A 115 -9.06 -30.79 27.27
C ARG A 115 -9.00 -30.88 28.80
N GLN A 116 -9.24 -32.06 29.35
CA GLN A 116 -9.21 -32.30 30.80
C GLN A 116 -7.81 -32.10 31.36
N SER A 117 -6.76 -32.56 30.67
CA SER A 117 -5.37 -32.38 31.10
C SER A 117 -4.94 -30.92 31.10
N LEU A 118 -5.49 -30.10 30.20
CA LEU A 118 -5.31 -28.65 30.18
C LEU A 118 -6.17 -27.90 31.20
N GLY A 119 -7.00 -28.59 31.99
CA GLY A 119 -7.87 -28.00 33.00
C GLY A 119 -8.97 -27.11 32.43
N LEU A 120 -9.34 -27.32 31.16
CA LEU A 120 -10.30 -26.46 30.47
C LEU A 120 -11.73 -26.87 30.80
N LYS A 121 -12.53 -25.92 31.30
CA LYS A 121 -13.98 -26.10 31.51
C LYS A 121 -14.70 -26.28 30.17
N ARG A 122 -15.86 -26.94 30.16
CA ARG A 122 -16.72 -26.95 28.96
C ARG A 122 -17.15 -25.52 28.63
N LEU A 123 -16.92 -25.12 27.38
CA LEU A 123 -17.24 -23.76 26.93
C LEU A 123 -18.77 -23.55 26.86
N TYR A 124 -19.51 -24.55 26.38
CA TYR A 124 -20.97 -24.58 26.34
C TYR A 124 -21.46 -26.02 26.15
N GLU A 125 -22.66 -26.32 26.65
CA GLU A 125 -23.27 -27.65 26.52
C GLU A 125 -24.31 -27.75 25.38
N GLU A 126 -24.91 -26.64 24.87
CA GLU A 126 -25.88 -26.68 23.74
C GLU A 126 -26.18 -25.29 23.06
N GLU A 127 -26.90 -25.31 21.93
CA GLU A 127 -26.69 -24.57 20.64
C GLU A 127 -27.18 -23.10 20.46
N LYS A 128 -27.45 -22.29 21.49
CA LYS A 128 -27.88 -20.89 21.25
C LYS A 128 -26.70 -19.93 21.11
N GLU A 129 -26.49 -19.42 19.90
CA GLU A 129 -25.36 -18.54 19.52
C GLU A 129 -25.21 -17.29 20.40
N GLU A 130 -26.32 -16.69 20.85
CA GLU A 130 -26.29 -15.51 21.74
C GLU A 130 -25.78 -15.82 23.16
N ASP A 131 -25.89 -17.07 23.61
CA ASP A 131 -25.39 -17.51 24.91
C ASP A 131 -23.88 -17.84 24.85
N ILE A 132 -23.36 -18.13 23.64
CA ILE A 132 -21.95 -18.50 23.43
C ILE A 132 -21.01 -17.35 23.81
N TRP A 133 -21.29 -16.12 23.39
CA TRP A 133 -20.41 -14.98 23.69
C TRP A 133 -20.40 -14.61 25.17
N LYS A 134 -21.55 -14.72 25.85
CA LYS A 134 -21.62 -14.51 27.31
C LYS A 134 -20.83 -15.56 28.06
N ALA A 135 -20.92 -16.82 27.63
CA ALA A 135 -20.12 -17.89 28.22
C ALA A 135 -18.61 -17.64 28.05
N MET A 136 -18.18 -17.03 26.94
CA MET A 136 -16.78 -16.69 26.69
C MET A 136 -16.23 -15.54 27.55
N ASP A 137 -17.10 -14.72 28.15
CA ASP A 137 -16.67 -13.60 28.98
C ASP A 137 -15.88 -14.06 30.22
N ASP A 138 -16.15 -15.28 30.70
CA ASP A 138 -15.50 -15.90 31.87
C ASP A 138 -14.14 -16.53 31.56
N PHE A 139 -13.75 -16.60 30.28
CA PHE A 139 -12.50 -17.22 29.86
C PHE A 139 -11.46 -16.18 29.46
N SER A 140 -10.20 -16.48 29.78
CA SER A 140 -9.05 -15.74 29.29
C SER A 140 -8.86 -15.96 27.78
N ALA A 141 -8.17 -15.04 27.11
CA ALA A 141 -7.84 -15.20 25.70
C ALA A 141 -7.03 -16.49 25.43
N GLN A 142 -6.15 -16.88 26.36
CA GLN A 142 -5.35 -18.10 26.26
C GLN A 142 -6.21 -19.36 26.34
N GLU A 143 -7.18 -19.42 27.26
CA GLU A 143 -8.12 -20.55 27.37
C GLU A 143 -9.01 -20.65 26.14
N LEU A 144 -9.54 -19.53 25.66
CA LEU A 144 -10.34 -19.48 24.43
C LEU A 144 -9.55 -19.97 23.21
N LEU A 145 -8.27 -19.57 23.08
CA LEU A 145 -7.41 -20.11 22.02
C LEU A 145 -7.23 -21.61 22.16
N ARG A 146 -7.00 -22.13 23.37
CA ARG A 146 -6.89 -23.58 23.59
C ARG A 146 -8.16 -24.31 23.18
N HIS A 147 -9.33 -23.79 23.52
CA HIS A 147 -10.61 -24.31 23.05
C HIS A 147 -10.71 -24.29 21.53
N ALA A 148 -10.36 -23.18 20.90
CA ALA A 148 -10.46 -23.02 19.46
C ALA A 148 -9.55 -23.98 18.69
N PHE A 149 -8.32 -24.21 19.17
CA PHE A 149 -7.39 -25.18 18.58
C PHE A 149 -7.80 -26.64 18.81
N LEU A 150 -8.30 -26.99 20.00
CA LEU A 150 -8.80 -28.35 20.25
C LEU A 150 -10.01 -28.69 19.38
N LEU A 151 -10.89 -27.70 19.13
CA LEU A 151 -12.06 -27.87 18.27
C LEU A 151 -11.72 -27.82 16.79
N GLY A 152 -10.84 -26.89 16.38
CA GLY A 152 -10.46 -26.67 14.98
C GLY A 152 -9.38 -27.61 14.46
N GLY A 153 -8.69 -28.33 15.35
CA GLY A 153 -7.51 -29.14 15.05
C GLY A 153 -6.19 -28.35 15.14
N ILE A 154 -5.09 -29.05 15.47
CA ILE A 154 -3.73 -28.52 15.32
C ILE A 154 -3.30 -28.69 13.86
N ARG A 155 -2.63 -27.68 13.30
CA ARG A 155 -1.97 -27.82 11.99
C ARG A 155 -0.77 -28.75 12.15
N GLU A 156 -0.73 -29.86 11.42
CA GLU A 156 0.52 -30.59 11.25
C GLU A 156 1.45 -29.78 10.34
N ASP A 157 2.60 -29.38 10.86
CA ASP A 157 3.64 -28.76 10.05
C ASP A 157 4.18 -29.78 9.04
N ALA A 158 3.97 -29.52 7.76
CA ALA A 158 4.38 -30.38 6.64
C ALA A 158 5.92 -30.60 6.52
N SER A 159 6.72 -30.23 7.52
CA SER A 159 8.18 -30.40 7.56
C SER A 159 8.65 -31.64 8.33
N SER A 160 7.78 -32.36 9.05
CA SER A 160 8.18 -33.53 9.84
C SER A 160 8.24 -34.85 9.07
N SER A 161 7.90 -34.89 7.77
CA SER A 161 7.92 -36.12 6.95
C SER A 161 9.25 -36.37 6.22
N SER A 162 10.37 -35.87 6.74
CA SER A 162 11.71 -36.10 6.17
C SER A 162 12.62 -36.89 7.11
N SER A 163 12.30 -38.17 7.35
CA SER A 163 13.29 -39.12 7.87
C SER A 163 12.95 -40.58 7.51
N SER A 164 13.87 -41.22 6.75
CA SER A 164 14.13 -42.68 6.57
C SER A 164 13.04 -43.53 5.87
N SER A 165 13.25 -44.33 4.81
CA SER A 165 14.45 -44.98 4.23
C SER A 165 14.16 -45.49 2.79
N PRO A 166 15.19 -45.88 2.00
CA PRO A 166 15.03 -46.41 0.65
C PRO A 166 14.87 -47.94 0.63
N SER A 167 13.87 -48.45 -0.10
CA SER A 167 13.89 -49.85 -0.55
C SER A 167 13.18 -50.02 -1.89
N SER A 168 13.98 -50.42 -2.87
CA SER A 168 13.60 -50.95 -4.18
C SER A 168 12.80 -52.25 -4.07
N SER A 169 11.69 -52.36 -4.79
CA SER A 169 11.53 -53.37 -5.86
C SER A 169 10.09 -53.39 -6.39
N SER A 170 10.01 -53.46 -7.70
CA SER A 170 8.86 -53.69 -8.56
C SER A 170 7.89 -54.80 -8.11
N SER A 171 6.58 -54.50 -8.08
CA SER A 171 5.57 -55.28 -8.78
C SER A 171 4.20 -54.60 -8.75
N SER A 172 3.55 -54.68 -9.90
CA SER A 172 2.22 -54.23 -10.27
C SER A 172 1.10 -54.78 -9.39
N ALA A 173 0.27 -53.90 -8.83
CA ALA A 173 -1.15 -54.14 -8.59
C ALA A 173 -1.89 -52.81 -8.40
N THR A 174 -2.92 -52.62 -9.21
CA THR A 174 -3.95 -51.58 -9.12
C THR A 174 -4.47 -51.42 -7.69
N SER A 175 -4.05 -50.36 -7.01
CA SER A 175 -4.70 -49.84 -5.83
C SER A 175 -4.76 -48.32 -5.97
N SER A 176 -5.97 -47.81 -5.80
CA SER A 176 -6.37 -46.41 -5.83
C SER A 176 -5.36 -45.52 -5.11
N GLY A 177 -4.66 -44.69 -5.89
CA GLY A 177 -3.74 -43.68 -5.40
C GLY A 177 -4.47 -42.69 -4.50
N SER A 178 -4.39 -42.93 -3.20
CA SER A 178 -4.58 -41.90 -2.18
C SER A 178 -3.39 -40.97 -2.25
N GLY A 179 -3.38 -40.10 -3.26
CA GLY A 179 -2.61 -38.87 -3.18
C GLY A 179 -3.11 -38.17 -1.92
N GLY A 180 -2.21 -37.95 -0.96
CA GLY A 180 -2.53 -37.23 0.28
C GLY A 180 -3.10 -35.88 -0.07
N ASN A 181 -4.42 -35.82 -0.22
CA ASN A 181 -5.17 -34.61 -0.43
C ASN A 181 -4.83 -33.76 0.79
N LYS A 182 -4.17 -32.64 0.56
CA LYS A 182 -4.05 -31.55 1.53
C LYS A 182 -5.48 -31.11 1.81
N THR A 183 -6.15 -31.81 2.72
CA THR A 183 -7.52 -31.53 3.11
C THR A 183 -7.53 -30.11 3.65
N SER A 184 -8.50 -29.32 3.20
CA SER A 184 -8.58 -27.93 3.58
C SER A 184 -8.67 -27.83 5.11
N PRO A 185 -8.06 -26.83 5.76
CA PRO A 185 -8.38 -26.50 7.13
C PRO A 185 -9.89 -26.23 7.34
N LEU A 186 -10.61 -25.78 6.30
CA LEU A 186 -12.09 -25.68 6.30
C LEU A 186 -12.79 -27.06 6.28
N SER A 187 -12.06 -28.11 5.91
CA SER A 187 -12.51 -29.50 5.98
C SER A 187 -12.22 -30.13 7.34
N ALA A 188 -11.51 -29.44 8.25
CA ALA A 188 -11.37 -29.91 9.62
C ALA A 188 -12.77 -29.94 10.23
N PRO A 189 -13.29 -31.12 10.64
CA PRO A 189 -14.70 -31.30 10.96
C PRO A 189 -15.22 -30.44 12.12
N GLY A 190 -14.34 -29.79 12.90
CA GLY A 190 -14.69 -28.88 13.99
C GLY A 190 -14.40 -27.39 13.77
N PHE A 191 -13.97 -26.96 12.57
CA PHE A 191 -13.68 -25.53 12.31
C PHE A 191 -14.88 -24.62 12.62
N TRP A 192 -16.09 -25.02 12.23
CA TRP A 192 -17.31 -24.26 12.47
C TRP A 192 -17.59 -24.06 13.97
N LYS A 193 -17.13 -24.97 14.83
CA LYS A 193 -17.20 -24.82 16.30
C LYS A 193 -16.14 -23.86 16.83
N ALA A 194 -14.96 -23.84 16.20
CA ALA A 194 -13.85 -22.96 16.59
C ALA A 194 -14.03 -21.51 16.11
N LYS A 195 -14.68 -21.30 14.96
CA LYS A 195 -14.85 -19.98 14.34
C LYS A 195 -15.47 -18.93 15.27
N PRO A 196 -16.60 -19.18 15.97
CA PRO A 196 -17.19 -18.20 16.89
C PRO A 196 -16.22 -17.77 17.99
N ILE A 197 -15.34 -18.68 18.44
CA ILE A 197 -14.32 -18.41 19.45
C ILE A 197 -13.26 -17.43 18.90
N TYR A 198 -12.78 -17.67 17.69
CA TYR A 198 -11.82 -16.77 17.05
C TYR A 198 -12.44 -15.41 16.71
N ASP A 199 -13.70 -15.37 16.26
CA ASP A 199 -14.42 -14.12 16.03
C ASP A 199 -14.57 -13.33 17.33
N TYR A 200 -14.93 -14.00 18.44
CA TYR A 200 -15.02 -13.37 19.76
C TYR A 200 -13.65 -12.85 20.23
N LEU A 201 -12.59 -13.66 20.12
CA LEU A 201 -11.23 -13.24 20.46
C LEU A 201 -10.80 -11.99 19.69
N LEU A 202 -11.10 -11.96 18.39
CA LEU A 202 -10.75 -10.85 17.51
C LEU A 202 -11.57 -9.59 17.80
N GLU A 203 -12.89 -9.73 17.94
CA GLU A 203 -13.82 -8.61 18.03
C GLU A 203 -13.97 -8.06 19.46
N LYS A 204 -13.98 -8.94 20.47
CA LYS A 204 -14.23 -8.57 21.88
C LYS A 204 -12.98 -8.50 22.73
N ARG A 205 -12.00 -9.36 22.49
CA ARG A 205 -10.71 -9.33 23.20
C ARG A 205 -9.60 -8.59 22.43
N HIS A 206 -9.91 -8.09 21.24
CA HIS A 206 -8.98 -7.43 20.33
C HIS A 206 -7.73 -8.25 19.98
N PHE A 207 -7.78 -9.57 20.19
CA PHE A 207 -6.66 -10.49 19.98
C PHE A 207 -6.43 -10.72 18.49
N SER A 208 -5.50 -9.98 17.88
CA SER A 208 -5.24 -9.99 16.43
C SER A 208 -4.84 -11.34 15.90
N MET A 209 -4.07 -12.10 16.66
CA MET A 209 -3.57 -13.38 16.18
C MET A 209 -4.69 -14.40 15.93
N ALA A 210 -5.89 -14.17 16.46
CA ALA A 210 -7.10 -14.91 16.07
C ALA A 210 -7.50 -14.64 14.61
N ALA A 211 -7.25 -13.43 14.08
CA ALA A 211 -7.43 -13.12 12.67
C ALA A 211 -6.45 -13.88 11.78
N VAL A 212 -5.26 -14.24 12.26
CA VAL A 212 -4.33 -15.08 11.49
C VAL A 212 -4.86 -16.50 11.39
N GLN A 213 -5.43 -17.03 12.47
CA GLN A 213 -6.10 -18.34 12.43
C GLN A 213 -7.28 -18.30 11.46
N LEU A 214 -8.23 -17.38 11.66
CA LEU A 214 -9.37 -17.16 10.75
C LEU A 214 -8.93 -16.96 9.30
N GLY A 215 -7.95 -16.09 9.07
CA GLY A 215 -7.36 -15.84 7.76
C GLY A 215 -6.76 -17.10 7.15
N SER A 216 -6.03 -17.91 7.91
CA SER A 216 -5.49 -19.20 7.42
C SER A 216 -6.60 -20.20 7.04
N PHE A 217 -7.78 -20.11 7.65
CA PHE A 217 -8.95 -20.88 7.25
C PHE A 217 -9.58 -20.33 5.96
N TYR A 218 -9.66 -19.00 5.80
CA TYR A 218 -10.26 -18.38 4.62
C TYR A 218 -9.34 -18.29 3.39
N THR A 219 -8.01 -18.24 3.58
CA THR A 219 -7.00 -18.19 2.51
C THR A 219 -6.07 -19.39 2.62
N GLN A 220 -6.16 -20.31 1.65
CA GLN A 220 -5.52 -21.61 1.67
C GLN A 220 -4.00 -21.62 1.38
N GLU A 221 -3.30 -20.48 1.32
CA GLU A 221 -1.90 -20.48 0.86
C GLU A 221 -0.91 -19.62 1.64
N SER A 222 0.27 -20.23 1.77
CA SER A 222 1.59 -19.77 2.21
C SER A 222 1.84 -19.71 3.71
N LYS A 223 2.89 -20.45 4.09
CA LYS A 223 3.46 -20.61 5.42
C LYS A 223 3.79 -19.25 6.04
N TYR A 224 3.72 -19.22 7.38
CA TYR A 224 4.13 -18.18 8.33
C TYR A 224 3.09 -17.10 8.69
N TRP A 225 3.19 -16.65 9.93
CA TRP A 225 2.26 -15.81 10.66
C TRP A 225 2.44 -14.36 10.28
N TYR A 226 1.43 -13.73 9.64
CA TYR A 226 1.73 -12.55 8.84
C TYR A 226 0.72 -11.40 8.88
N PRO A 227 1.23 -10.14 8.83
CA PRO A 227 0.48 -8.93 8.48
C PRO A 227 -0.48 -9.09 7.29
N ASP A 228 -0.11 -9.97 6.38
CA ASP A 228 -0.81 -10.41 5.19
C ASP A 228 -2.21 -10.99 5.49
N SER A 229 -2.47 -11.54 6.70
CA SER A 229 -3.80 -12.07 7.04
C SER A 229 -4.84 -10.97 7.28
N ALA A 230 -4.44 -9.86 7.91
CA ALA A 230 -5.30 -8.70 8.08
C ALA A 230 -5.62 -8.10 6.70
N HIS A 231 -4.62 -8.02 5.82
CA HIS A 231 -4.83 -7.65 4.43
C HIS A 231 -5.82 -8.57 3.71
N ASN A 232 -5.64 -9.89 3.81
CA ASN A 232 -6.50 -10.87 3.17
C ASN A 232 -7.96 -10.79 3.67
N LEU A 233 -8.16 -10.57 4.97
CA LEU A 233 -9.48 -10.29 5.52
C LEU A 233 -10.04 -8.98 4.96
N GLY A 234 -9.22 -7.93 4.88
CA GLY A 234 -9.58 -6.68 4.20
C GLY A 234 -10.12 -6.94 2.79
N ARG A 235 -9.39 -7.74 2.00
CA ARG A 235 -9.80 -8.13 0.65
C ARG A 235 -11.10 -8.93 0.62
N ILE A 236 -11.24 -9.92 1.51
CA ILE A 236 -12.46 -10.73 1.63
C ILE A 236 -13.69 -9.86 1.94
N TYR A 237 -13.56 -8.88 2.84
CA TYR A 237 -14.65 -7.94 3.13
C TYR A 237 -14.86 -6.93 2.00
N GLN A 238 -13.81 -6.56 1.25
CA GLN A 238 -13.93 -5.67 0.11
C GLN A 238 -14.66 -6.31 -1.08
N GLU A 239 -14.37 -7.58 -1.35
CA GLU A 239 -14.90 -8.32 -2.50
C GLU A 239 -16.17 -9.12 -2.16
N GLY A 240 -16.40 -9.39 -0.87
CA GLY A 240 -17.36 -10.39 -0.41
C GLY A 240 -16.87 -11.81 -0.70
N ASN A 241 -17.69 -12.81 -0.37
CA ASN A 241 -17.44 -14.20 -0.75
C ASN A 241 -18.76 -14.93 -1.04
N PRO A 242 -19.03 -15.30 -2.30
CA PRO A 242 -20.29 -15.94 -2.66
C PRO A 242 -20.43 -17.35 -2.06
N ARG A 243 -19.32 -18.07 -1.82
CA ARG A 243 -19.35 -19.43 -1.24
C ARG A 243 -19.78 -19.42 0.21
N THR A 244 -19.35 -18.41 0.96
CA THR A 244 -19.67 -18.27 2.39
C THR A 244 -20.84 -17.32 2.63
N LYS A 245 -21.48 -16.81 1.56
CA LYS A 245 -22.52 -15.76 1.60
C LYS A 245 -22.07 -14.53 2.39
N LEU A 246 -20.77 -14.21 2.34
CA LEU A 246 -20.25 -13.01 2.97
C LEU A 246 -20.49 -11.83 2.04
N GLU A 247 -21.25 -10.85 2.52
CA GLU A 247 -21.51 -9.63 1.77
C GLU A 247 -20.31 -8.67 1.80
N VAL A 248 -20.23 -7.80 0.79
CA VAL A 248 -19.25 -6.72 0.73
C VAL A 248 -19.47 -5.78 1.91
N ASN A 249 -18.41 -5.52 2.68
CA ASN A 249 -18.40 -4.61 3.81
C ASN A 249 -17.11 -3.79 3.83
N ILE A 250 -17.12 -2.66 3.13
CA ILE A 250 -15.94 -1.79 3.00
C ILE A 250 -15.50 -1.16 4.32
N PRO A 251 -16.39 -0.69 5.24
CA PRO A 251 -15.94 -0.20 6.55
C PRO A 251 -15.12 -1.26 7.31
N LYS A 252 -15.58 -2.52 7.28
CA LYS A 252 -14.85 -3.64 7.89
C LYS A 252 -13.55 -3.92 7.12
N ALA A 253 -13.53 -3.81 5.80
CA ALA A 253 -12.31 -3.91 4.99
C ALA A 253 -11.26 -2.84 5.35
N ILE A 254 -11.66 -1.57 5.45
CA ILE A 254 -10.80 -0.44 5.86
C ILE A 254 -10.21 -0.71 7.24
N LYS A 255 -11.00 -1.20 8.20
CA LYS A 255 -10.52 -1.56 9.53
C LYS A 255 -9.41 -2.62 9.46
N TYR A 256 -9.58 -3.64 8.63
CA TYR A 256 -8.61 -4.71 8.48
C TYR A 256 -7.35 -4.29 7.72
N TYR A 257 -7.48 -3.51 6.64
CA TYR A 257 -6.32 -2.94 5.97
C TYR A 257 -5.56 -1.98 6.89
N SER A 258 -6.25 -1.14 7.67
CA SER A 258 -5.61 -0.25 8.64
C SER A 258 -4.77 -1.04 9.64
N ARG A 259 -5.30 -2.16 10.11
CA ARG A 259 -4.59 -3.09 10.99
C ARG A 259 -3.39 -3.73 10.28
N GLY A 260 -3.54 -4.17 9.03
CA GLY A 260 -2.42 -4.69 8.23
C GLY A 260 -1.32 -3.66 7.98
N LEU A 261 -1.68 -2.39 7.75
CA LEU A 261 -0.71 -1.31 7.58
C LEU A 261 0.02 -0.99 8.88
N GLN A 262 -0.68 -0.95 10.02
CA GLN A 262 -0.07 -0.84 11.35
C GLN A 262 0.95 -1.95 11.62
N TYR A 263 0.83 -3.09 10.93
CA TYR A 263 1.76 -4.22 11.01
C TYR A 263 2.94 -4.11 10.04
N GLY A 264 3.06 -2.98 9.34
CA GLY A 264 4.06 -2.76 8.32
C GLY A 264 3.79 -3.54 7.03
N TYR A 265 2.55 -3.93 6.74
CA TYR A 265 2.19 -4.55 5.46
C TYR A 265 1.88 -3.47 4.42
N ALA A 266 2.89 -3.17 3.62
CA ALA A 266 2.83 -2.15 2.58
C ALA A 266 1.60 -2.26 1.65
N PRO A 267 1.23 -3.47 1.17
CA PRO A 267 0.06 -3.61 0.29
C PRO A 267 -1.26 -3.19 0.94
N SER A 268 -1.40 -3.27 2.26
CA SER A 268 -2.60 -2.77 2.94
C SER A 268 -2.71 -1.24 2.85
N GLY A 269 -1.59 -0.52 2.96
CA GLY A 269 -1.57 0.92 2.77
C GLY A 269 -1.88 1.32 1.33
N ALA A 270 -1.37 0.56 0.35
CA ALA A 270 -1.74 0.75 -1.05
C ALA A 270 -3.25 0.55 -1.26
N GLN A 271 -3.85 -0.51 -0.70
CA GLN A 271 -5.30 -0.73 -0.82
C GLN A 271 -6.14 0.32 -0.10
N LEU A 272 -5.72 0.80 1.08
CA LEU A 272 -6.37 1.94 1.73
C LEU A 272 -6.32 3.17 0.84
N GLY A 273 -5.13 3.51 0.34
CA GLY A 273 -4.93 4.62 -0.59
C GLY A 273 -5.87 4.51 -1.80
N ARG A 274 -6.01 3.32 -2.39
CA ARG A 274 -6.94 3.08 -3.52
C ARG A 274 -8.40 3.29 -3.14
N ILE A 275 -8.85 2.77 -2.00
CA ILE A 275 -10.24 2.96 -1.53
C ILE A 275 -10.53 4.44 -1.36
N PHE A 276 -9.66 5.18 -0.68
CA PHE A 276 -9.83 6.61 -0.46
C PHE A 276 -9.68 7.43 -1.75
N PHE A 277 -8.82 7.01 -2.66
CA PHE A 277 -8.70 7.62 -3.98
C PHE A 277 -9.97 7.44 -4.82
N LEU A 278 -10.62 6.27 -4.76
CA LEU A 278 -11.92 6.03 -5.38
C LEU A 278 -13.03 6.89 -4.74
N LEU A 279 -13.03 7.03 -3.40
CA LEU A 279 -13.98 7.93 -2.72
C LEU A 279 -13.80 9.40 -3.14
N ALA A 280 -12.56 9.82 -3.44
CA ALA A 280 -12.25 11.15 -3.94
C ALA A 280 -12.68 11.35 -5.39
N THR A 281 -12.48 10.36 -6.26
CA THR A 281 -12.57 10.51 -7.72
C THR A 281 -13.86 9.98 -8.34
N ASP A 282 -14.49 8.96 -7.75
CA ASP A 282 -15.71 8.34 -8.25
C ASP A 282 -16.91 8.69 -7.35
N LYS A 283 -17.76 9.60 -7.85
CA LYS A 283 -18.99 10.01 -7.17
C LYS A 283 -19.95 8.84 -6.94
N ASN A 284 -20.10 7.94 -7.91
CA ASN A 284 -21.00 6.78 -7.79
C ASN A 284 -20.48 5.78 -6.76
N TYR A 285 -19.15 5.63 -6.65
CA TYR A 285 -18.56 4.82 -5.60
C TYR A 285 -18.80 5.45 -4.22
N ARG A 286 -18.61 6.76 -4.08
CA ARG A 286 -18.84 7.50 -2.83
C ARG A 286 -20.30 7.45 -2.36
N GLU A 287 -21.27 7.54 -3.25
CA GLU A 287 -22.70 7.49 -2.92
C GLU A 287 -23.17 6.13 -2.35
N LYS A 288 -22.38 5.07 -2.50
CA LYS A 288 -22.69 3.75 -1.91
C LYS A 288 -22.44 3.68 -0.40
N PHE A 289 -21.77 4.67 0.18
CA PHE A 289 -21.44 4.70 1.60
C PHE A 289 -22.39 5.60 2.38
N PRO A 290 -22.93 5.14 3.53
CA PRO A 290 -23.84 5.93 4.33
C PRO A 290 -23.09 7.13 4.94
N SER A 291 -23.67 8.33 4.82
CA SER A 291 -23.13 9.57 5.41
C SER A 291 -23.18 9.62 6.94
N THR A 292 -23.74 8.59 7.58
CA THR A 292 -23.91 8.53 9.05
C THR A 292 -22.67 8.05 9.79
N ASP A 293 -21.67 7.49 9.12
CA ASP A 293 -20.43 7.05 9.77
C ASP A 293 -19.45 8.23 9.84
N SER A 294 -18.99 8.55 11.05
CA SER A 294 -18.13 9.69 11.37
C SER A 294 -16.79 9.69 10.62
N ASN A 295 -16.42 8.56 10.03
CA ASN A 295 -15.19 8.41 9.25
C ASN A 295 -15.34 8.89 7.80
N TYR A 296 -16.53 9.28 7.36
CA TYR A 296 -16.78 9.78 6.02
C TYR A 296 -17.04 11.29 6.02
N THR A 297 -16.46 11.95 5.04
CA THR A 297 -16.59 13.37 4.75
C THR A 297 -17.34 13.57 3.43
N GLU A 298 -18.02 14.71 3.30
CA GLU A 298 -18.67 15.09 2.04
C GLU A 298 -17.67 15.70 1.04
N ASP A 299 -16.52 16.21 1.52
CA ASP A 299 -15.52 16.85 0.66
C ASP A 299 -14.61 15.81 -0.03
N PRO A 300 -14.67 15.67 -1.37
CA PRO A 300 -13.80 14.76 -2.12
C PRO A 300 -12.30 15.02 -1.88
N LYS A 301 -11.93 16.26 -1.55
CA LYS A 301 -10.52 16.63 -1.34
C LYS A 301 -9.95 16.02 -0.07
N GLU A 302 -10.75 15.90 0.98
CA GLU A 302 -10.29 15.29 2.23
C GLU A 302 -9.99 13.79 2.04
N TYR A 303 -10.78 13.10 1.21
CA TYR A 303 -10.45 11.72 0.80
C TYR A 303 -9.17 11.64 -0.02
N LEU A 304 -8.92 12.59 -0.91
CA LEU A 304 -7.69 12.62 -1.70
C LEU A 304 -6.45 12.79 -0.81
N GLU A 305 -6.49 13.71 0.18
CA GLU A 305 -5.40 13.89 1.13
C GLU A 305 -5.19 12.64 2.00
N THR A 306 -6.29 11.99 2.40
CA THR A 306 -6.23 10.71 3.13
C THR A 306 -5.60 9.60 2.26
N ALA A 307 -5.96 9.53 0.98
CA ALA A 307 -5.38 8.58 0.04
C ALA A 307 -3.88 8.80 -0.13
N ILE A 308 -3.44 10.05 -0.32
CA ILE A 308 -2.02 10.41 -0.43
C ILE A 308 -1.28 10.00 0.84
N SER A 309 -1.84 10.24 2.03
CA SER A 309 -1.23 9.82 3.30
C SER A 309 -1.00 8.31 3.36
N PHE A 310 -1.99 7.50 2.97
CA PHE A 310 -1.82 6.04 2.96
C PHE A 310 -0.85 5.55 1.89
N PHE A 311 -0.84 6.18 0.72
CA PHE A 311 0.15 5.86 -0.30
C PHE A 311 1.57 6.25 0.15
N ASP A 312 1.76 7.39 0.82
CA ASP A 312 3.07 7.78 1.35
C ASP A 312 3.54 6.78 2.43
N GLU A 313 2.65 6.32 3.30
CA GLU A 313 2.98 5.28 4.30
C GLU A 313 3.36 3.94 3.65
N ALA A 314 2.63 3.51 2.62
CA ALA A 314 2.98 2.32 1.84
C ALA A 314 4.29 2.48 1.05
N ASN A 315 4.56 3.67 0.52
CA ASN A 315 5.78 4.02 -0.20
C ASN A 315 7.01 3.95 0.72
N HIS A 316 6.88 4.40 1.98
CA HIS A 316 7.95 4.23 2.99
C HIS A 316 8.31 2.75 3.24
N LEU A 317 7.36 1.85 3.00
CA LEU A 317 7.52 0.40 3.08
C LEU A 317 7.91 -0.24 1.74
N LEU A 318 8.26 0.57 0.73
CA LEU A 318 8.67 0.16 -0.61
C LEU A 318 7.59 -0.59 -1.39
N ASP A 319 6.33 -0.16 -1.30
CA ASP A 319 5.25 -0.71 -2.13
C ASP A 319 5.22 -0.07 -3.53
N PRO A 320 5.44 -0.83 -4.62
CA PRO A 320 5.50 -0.28 -5.97
C PRO A 320 4.14 0.22 -6.48
N GLU A 321 3.02 -0.36 -6.04
CA GLU A 321 1.68 0.09 -6.45
C GLU A 321 1.39 1.49 -5.88
N SER A 322 1.72 1.72 -4.61
CA SER A 322 1.59 3.04 -3.98
C SER A 322 2.42 4.12 -4.67
N MET A 323 3.66 3.80 -5.08
CA MET A 323 4.53 4.70 -5.83
C MET A 323 3.92 5.08 -7.18
N GLN A 324 3.31 4.12 -7.88
CA GLN A 324 2.62 4.38 -9.14
C GLN A 324 1.43 5.32 -8.94
N TYR A 325 0.58 5.08 -7.93
CA TYR A 325 -0.56 5.96 -7.65
C TYR A 325 -0.13 7.38 -7.27
N LEU A 326 0.89 7.53 -6.42
CA LEU A 326 1.47 8.85 -6.13
C LEU A 326 2.02 9.50 -7.40
N GLY A 327 2.75 8.74 -8.22
CA GLY A 327 3.29 9.22 -9.49
C GLY A 327 2.18 9.75 -10.41
N MET A 328 1.06 9.03 -10.52
CA MET A 328 -0.12 9.47 -11.28
C MET A 328 -0.75 10.73 -10.71
N ILE A 329 -0.84 10.86 -9.38
CA ILE A 329 -1.38 12.04 -8.70
C ILE A 329 -0.50 13.27 -8.99
N TYR A 330 0.82 13.14 -8.82
CA TYR A 330 1.78 14.23 -9.09
C TYR A 330 1.89 14.56 -10.57
N ALA A 331 1.66 13.59 -11.46
CA ALA A 331 1.71 13.83 -12.90
C ALA A 331 0.40 14.42 -13.46
N SER A 332 -0.68 14.49 -12.68
CA SER A 332 -1.96 15.07 -13.11
C SER A 332 -2.20 16.46 -12.53
N LYS A 333 -2.71 17.37 -13.38
CA LYS A 333 -3.09 18.73 -12.97
C LYS A 333 -4.40 18.77 -12.19
N GLU A 334 -5.23 17.73 -12.31
CA GLU A 334 -6.57 17.67 -11.74
C GLU A 334 -6.56 17.69 -10.20
N PHE A 335 -5.51 17.12 -9.61
CA PHE A 335 -5.40 16.96 -8.16
C PHE A 335 -4.75 18.17 -7.45
N GLY A 336 -4.34 19.20 -8.18
CA GLY A 336 -3.69 20.39 -7.61
C GLY A 336 -2.31 20.13 -7.00
N ARG A 337 -1.70 18.97 -7.30
CA ARG A 337 -0.38 18.53 -6.82
C ARG A 337 0.61 18.32 -7.98
N TYR A 338 0.43 19.01 -9.10
CA TYR A 338 1.22 18.78 -10.30
C TYR A 338 2.71 19.05 -10.11
N ASP A 339 3.54 18.02 -10.28
CA ASP A 339 5.00 18.02 -10.14
C ASP A 339 5.58 16.83 -10.93
N LEU A 340 6.04 17.08 -12.16
CA LEU A 340 6.56 16.03 -13.05
C LEU A 340 7.87 15.42 -12.57
N ASP A 341 8.70 16.19 -11.87
CA ASP A 341 9.98 15.69 -11.35
C ASP A 341 9.73 14.71 -10.21
N ARG A 342 8.81 15.06 -9.30
CA ARG A 342 8.39 14.14 -8.24
C ARG A 342 7.70 12.90 -8.80
N ALA A 343 6.85 13.04 -9.82
CA ALA A 343 6.23 11.90 -10.49
C ALA A 343 7.26 10.98 -11.14
N GLN A 344 8.29 11.54 -11.78
CA GLN A 344 9.36 10.77 -12.41
C GLN A 344 10.09 9.94 -11.37
N ASN A 345 10.56 10.57 -10.29
CA ASN A 345 11.25 9.88 -9.21
C ASN A 345 10.42 8.71 -8.64
N LEU A 346 9.10 8.86 -8.54
CA LEU A 346 8.20 7.82 -8.05
C LEU A 346 8.04 6.67 -9.06
N PHE A 347 7.89 6.94 -10.35
CA PHE A 347 7.81 5.87 -11.36
C PHE A 347 9.14 5.15 -11.57
N GLU A 348 10.27 5.86 -11.50
CA GLU A 348 11.60 5.24 -11.50
C GLU A 348 11.76 4.30 -10.31
N LEU A 349 11.41 4.77 -9.10
CA LEU A 349 11.48 3.94 -7.90
C LEU A 349 10.55 2.72 -7.99
N ALA A 350 9.33 2.90 -8.52
CA ALA A 350 8.40 1.81 -8.76
C ALA A 350 8.98 0.75 -9.70
N LEU A 351 9.64 1.17 -10.79
CA LEU A 351 10.27 0.29 -11.77
C LEU A 351 11.45 -0.49 -11.17
N ILE A 352 12.29 0.20 -10.39
CA ILE A 352 13.46 -0.37 -9.73
C ILE A 352 13.04 -1.42 -8.67
N VAL A 353 12.09 -1.06 -7.81
CA VAL A 353 11.58 -1.92 -6.72
C VAL A 353 10.81 -3.12 -7.26
N SER A 354 10.12 -2.96 -8.39
CA SER A 354 9.39 -4.05 -9.04
C SER A 354 10.25 -4.92 -9.95
N CYS A 355 11.56 -4.63 -10.06
CA CYS A 355 12.49 -5.32 -10.95
C CYS A 355 11.95 -5.37 -12.40
N GLY A 356 11.53 -4.20 -12.91
CA GLY A 356 11.10 -4.03 -14.30
C GLY A 356 9.67 -4.43 -14.61
N SER A 357 8.73 -4.28 -13.65
CA SER A 357 7.34 -4.66 -13.93
C SER A 357 6.78 -3.90 -15.14
N PRO A 358 6.02 -4.56 -16.04
CA PRO A 358 5.51 -3.92 -17.26
C PRO A 358 4.68 -2.66 -16.99
N GLN A 359 3.89 -2.67 -15.91
CA GLN A 359 3.07 -1.53 -15.50
C GLN A 359 3.91 -0.33 -15.07
N ALA A 360 4.98 -0.55 -14.28
CA ALA A 360 5.86 0.54 -13.85
C ALA A 360 6.62 1.13 -15.04
N PHE A 361 7.07 0.26 -15.95
CA PHE A 361 7.73 0.64 -17.19
C PHE A 361 6.81 1.53 -18.05
N GLU A 362 5.57 1.10 -18.25
CA GLU A 362 4.60 1.85 -19.04
C GLU A 362 4.28 3.22 -18.42
N CYS A 363 4.10 3.29 -17.10
CA CYS A 363 3.90 4.55 -16.39
C CYS A 363 5.07 5.52 -16.57
N LEU A 364 6.32 5.03 -16.44
CA LEU A 364 7.52 5.85 -16.62
C LEU A 364 7.66 6.35 -18.07
N CYS A 365 7.49 5.46 -19.05
CA CYS A 365 7.56 5.82 -20.46
C CYS A 365 6.51 6.88 -20.85
N ARG A 366 5.28 6.76 -20.36
CA ARG A 366 4.24 7.78 -20.58
C ARG A 366 4.64 9.13 -19.99
N LEU A 367 5.17 9.15 -18.77
CA LEU A 367 5.62 10.39 -18.14
C LEU A 367 6.78 11.05 -18.93
N LEU A 368 7.80 10.28 -19.30
CA LEU A 368 8.95 10.79 -20.05
C LEU A 368 8.52 11.37 -21.41
N ASN A 369 7.60 10.72 -22.11
CA ASN A 369 7.01 11.27 -23.34
C ASN A 369 6.31 12.61 -23.11
N SER A 370 5.62 12.78 -21.99
CA SER A 370 4.98 14.07 -21.68
C SER A 370 5.98 15.15 -21.28
N LYS A 371 7.07 14.81 -20.59
CA LYS A 371 8.18 15.75 -20.37
C LYS A 371 8.84 16.15 -21.69
N LYS A 372 9.07 15.19 -22.60
CA LYS A 372 9.55 15.47 -23.97
C LYS A 372 8.62 16.44 -24.69
N ALA A 373 7.30 16.19 -24.65
CA ALA A 373 6.32 17.07 -25.27
C ALA A 373 6.36 18.50 -24.70
N GLU A 374 6.53 18.65 -23.38
CA GLU A 374 6.69 19.95 -22.72
C GLU A 374 7.97 20.66 -23.14
N ILE A 375 9.11 19.95 -23.23
CA ILE A 375 10.39 20.49 -23.72
C ILE A 375 10.26 21.00 -25.17
N LEU A 376 9.52 20.29 -26.02
CA LEU A 376 9.28 20.66 -27.41
C LEU A 376 8.21 21.75 -27.57
N GLY A 377 7.53 22.15 -26.50
CA GLY A 377 6.43 23.13 -26.55
C GLY A 377 5.13 22.60 -27.14
N TYR A 378 5.00 21.28 -27.35
CA TYR A 378 3.75 20.64 -27.74
C TYR A 378 2.93 20.37 -26.48
N PHE A 379 2.04 21.29 -26.13
CA PHE A 379 1.14 21.12 -25.00
C PHE A 379 0.01 20.14 -25.38
N ASP A 380 0.16 18.86 -25.02
CA ASP A 380 -0.93 17.89 -25.07
C ASP A 380 -1.57 17.78 -23.67
N SER A 381 -2.82 18.21 -23.56
CA SER A 381 -3.59 18.17 -22.30
C SER A 381 -4.20 16.79 -21.98
N SER A 382 -4.00 15.77 -22.83
CA SER A 382 -4.67 14.46 -22.72
C SER A 382 -3.92 13.40 -21.88
N PHE A 383 -3.21 13.83 -20.83
CA PHE A 383 -2.25 13.02 -20.08
C PHE A 383 -2.81 11.73 -19.41
N PHE A 384 -4.12 11.67 -19.11
CA PHE A 384 -4.80 10.42 -18.79
C PHE A 384 -6.18 10.39 -19.42
N PRO A 385 -6.58 9.32 -20.13
CA PRO A 385 -7.97 9.14 -20.48
C PRO A 385 -8.74 8.96 -19.18
N SER A 386 -9.56 9.97 -18.83
CA SER A 386 -10.58 9.81 -17.82
C SER A 386 -11.37 8.55 -18.18
N SER A 387 -11.37 7.55 -17.32
CA SER A 387 -12.18 6.33 -17.46
C SER A 387 -13.65 6.63 -17.22
N SER A 388 -14.16 7.65 -17.92
CA SER A 388 -15.53 8.13 -17.91
C SER A 388 -16.13 7.92 -19.30
N SER A 389 -17.05 6.96 -19.34
CA SER A 389 -18.06 6.74 -20.37
C SER A 389 -18.48 8.02 -21.09
N SER A 390 -18.39 7.96 -22.42
CA SER A 390 -18.85 8.94 -23.38
C SER A 390 -20.31 9.36 -23.14
N SER A 391 -20.52 10.63 -22.80
CA SER A 391 -21.77 11.35 -23.07
C SER A 391 -21.44 12.77 -23.52
N SER A 392 -21.72 13.02 -24.79
CA SER A 392 -21.68 14.30 -25.50
C SER A 392 -22.62 15.34 -24.88
N SER A 393 -22.20 16.61 -24.79
CA SER A 393 -22.91 17.77 -25.39
C SER A 393 -22.33 19.16 -25.03
N SER A 394 -22.10 19.94 -26.08
CA SER A 394 -22.35 21.39 -26.29
C SER A 394 -21.82 22.47 -25.32
N SER A 395 -20.78 23.15 -25.79
CA SER A 395 -20.61 24.62 -25.95
C SER A 395 -21.58 25.61 -25.27
N SER A 396 -21.04 26.53 -24.46
CA SER A 396 -21.47 27.95 -24.45
C SER A 396 -20.43 28.93 -23.88
N SER A 397 -20.19 29.95 -24.71
CA SER A 397 -19.62 31.31 -24.61
C SER A 397 -19.21 31.95 -23.26
N SER A 398 -17.90 32.17 -23.16
CA SER A 398 -17.15 33.37 -22.71
C SER A 398 -17.89 34.58 -22.09
N ALA A 399 -17.63 34.79 -20.78
CA ALA A 399 -17.48 36.11 -20.17
C ALA A 399 -16.12 36.16 -19.44
N ARG A 400 -15.12 36.82 -20.04
CA ARG A 400 -13.76 36.93 -19.47
C ARG A 400 -13.78 37.87 -18.26
N THR A 401 -13.98 37.29 -17.08
CA THR A 401 -13.52 37.90 -15.83
C THR A 401 -11.99 37.89 -15.88
N ALA A 402 -11.34 39.05 -15.81
CA ALA A 402 -9.89 39.16 -15.71
C ALA A 402 -9.41 38.53 -14.39
N GLN A 403 -9.25 37.20 -14.39
CA GLN A 403 -8.62 36.49 -13.29
C GLN A 403 -7.18 36.98 -13.21
N GLN A 404 -6.84 37.63 -12.10
CA GLN A 404 -5.49 38.09 -11.84
C GLN A 404 -4.55 36.89 -11.88
N ALA A 405 -3.55 36.95 -12.76
CA ALA A 405 -2.59 35.88 -12.94
C ALA A 405 -1.90 35.53 -11.60
N PRO A 406 -1.68 34.24 -11.31
CA PRO A 406 -0.93 33.83 -10.13
C PRO A 406 0.46 34.46 -10.15
N GLN A 407 0.93 34.85 -8.97
CA GLN A 407 2.20 35.52 -8.78
C GLN A 407 3.33 34.54 -9.14
N LYS A 408 4.24 34.94 -10.04
CA LYS A 408 5.33 34.09 -10.51
C LYS A 408 6.29 33.80 -9.35
N VAL A 409 6.51 32.51 -9.09
CA VAL A 409 7.56 31.98 -8.23
C VAL A 409 8.71 31.57 -9.15
N ASP A 410 9.95 31.92 -8.81
CA ASP A 410 11.10 31.47 -9.60
C ASP A 410 11.51 30.02 -9.28
N ILE A 411 12.51 29.52 -10.01
CA ILE A 411 13.03 28.15 -9.90
C ILE A 411 13.57 27.86 -8.48
N GLN A 412 13.95 28.91 -7.73
CA GLN A 412 14.47 28.79 -6.37
C GLN A 412 13.38 28.90 -5.29
N GLY A 413 12.11 29.02 -5.69
CA GLY A 413 10.98 29.18 -4.76
C GLY A 413 10.80 30.61 -4.26
N LEU A 414 11.60 31.57 -4.73
CA LEU A 414 11.55 32.96 -4.31
C LEU A 414 10.43 33.71 -5.03
N LYS A 415 9.78 34.60 -4.30
CA LYS A 415 8.58 35.31 -4.75
C LYS A 415 8.92 36.74 -5.15
N THR A 416 8.30 37.23 -6.22
CA THR A 416 8.32 38.65 -6.62
C THR A 416 7.23 39.41 -5.87
N CYS A 417 7.32 40.73 -5.67
CA CYS A 417 6.26 41.50 -4.99
C CYS A 417 5.03 41.67 -5.90
N ALA A 418 3.81 41.62 -5.34
CA ALA A 418 2.57 41.72 -6.13
C ALA A 418 2.15 43.17 -6.47
N ALA A 419 2.73 44.16 -5.79
CA ALA A 419 2.35 45.56 -6.00
C ALA A 419 2.77 46.05 -7.38
N SER A 420 1.88 46.80 -8.04
CA SER A 420 2.17 47.39 -9.34
C SER A 420 3.41 48.30 -9.24
N GLY A 421 4.38 48.10 -10.13
CA GLY A 421 5.64 48.86 -10.13
C GLY A 421 6.71 48.42 -9.11
N CYS A 422 6.46 47.43 -8.26
CA CYS A 422 7.47 46.90 -7.34
C CYS A 422 8.21 45.70 -7.93
N THR A 423 9.51 45.86 -8.22
CA THR A 423 10.37 44.79 -8.79
C THR A 423 11.15 43.99 -7.75
N LYS A 424 10.91 44.21 -6.45
CA LYS A 424 11.63 43.51 -5.38
C LYS A 424 11.33 42.01 -5.40
N LYS A 425 12.41 41.21 -5.38
CA LYS A 425 12.40 39.76 -5.20
C LYS A 425 12.74 39.42 -3.75
N GLU A 426 12.18 38.32 -3.26
CA GLU A 426 12.45 37.80 -1.93
C GLU A 426 13.89 37.27 -1.84
N GLU A 427 14.65 37.67 -0.81
CA GLU A 427 16.05 37.22 -0.62
C GLU A 427 16.15 35.87 0.10
N SER A 428 15.11 35.49 0.84
CA SER A 428 15.04 34.22 1.55
C SER A 428 13.58 33.81 1.74
N ASN A 429 13.29 32.52 1.59
CA ASN A 429 11.92 31.99 1.66
C ASN A 429 11.11 32.52 2.84
N ASN A 430 9.92 33.04 2.55
CA ASN A 430 8.90 33.50 3.51
C ASN A 430 9.19 34.80 4.29
N LYS A 431 10.09 35.66 3.82
CA LYS A 431 10.24 37.04 4.31
C LYS A 431 9.11 37.97 3.85
N PHE A 432 8.47 37.71 2.70
CA PHE A 432 7.40 38.55 2.19
C PHE A 432 6.10 38.34 2.98
N GLN A 433 5.41 39.45 3.27
CA GLN A 433 4.11 39.45 3.94
C GLN A 433 3.03 38.90 3.02
N ARG A 434 2.11 38.09 3.55
CA ARG A 434 0.98 37.55 2.80
C ARG A 434 -0.26 38.40 3.01
N CYS A 435 -1.11 38.49 1.97
CA CYS A 435 -2.45 39.07 2.13
C CYS A 435 -3.23 38.29 3.21
N ALA A 436 -3.67 38.95 4.27
CA ALA A 436 -4.40 38.31 5.36
C ALA A 436 -5.75 37.70 4.92
N GLY A 437 -6.36 38.25 3.86
CA GLY A 437 -7.61 37.72 3.32
C GLY A 437 -7.38 36.46 2.47
N CYS A 438 -6.78 36.62 1.29
CA CYS A 438 -6.67 35.51 0.34
C CYS A 438 -5.45 34.61 0.51
N LYS A 439 -4.44 35.01 1.30
CA LYS A 439 -3.14 34.32 1.47
C LYS A 439 -2.37 33.97 0.18
N LYS A 440 -2.86 34.40 -0.99
CA LYS A 440 -2.32 34.10 -2.33
C LYS A 440 -1.33 35.14 -2.85
N ARG A 441 -1.38 36.38 -2.33
CA ARG A 441 -0.47 37.46 -2.73
C ARG A 441 0.59 37.76 -1.69
N TYR A 442 1.81 38.03 -2.17
CA TYR A 442 3.01 38.28 -1.37
C TYR A 442 3.55 39.70 -1.60
N PHE A 443 3.92 40.39 -0.52
CA PHE A 443 4.35 41.78 -0.52
C PHE A 443 5.64 41.94 0.26
N CYS A 444 6.60 42.69 -0.30
CA CYS A 444 7.85 42.98 0.40
C CYS A 444 7.67 43.94 1.59
N SER A 445 6.55 44.65 1.67
CA SER A 445 6.24 45.60 2.74
C SER A 445 4.73 45.84 2.86
N ARG A 446 4.32 46.41 4.00
CA ARG A 446 2.93 46.83 4.23
C ARG A 446 2.47 47.90 3.25
N VAL A 447 3.37 48.79 2.80
CA VAL A 447 3.09 49.87 1.83
C VAL A 447 2.65 49.25 0.50
N CYS A 448 3.44 48.32 -0.04
CA CYS A 448 3.12 47.60 -1.27
C CYS A 448 1.77 46.84 -1.17
N GLN A 449 1.44 46.29 -0.01
CA GLN A 449 0.13 45.65 0.19
C GLN A 449 -1.02 46.66 0.13
N VAL A 450 -0.86 47.85 0.69
CA VAL A 450 -1.89 48.92 0.63
C VAL A 450 -2.05 49.43 -0.80
N ASP A 451 -0.95 49.56 -1.54
CA ASP A 451 -0.98 50.03 -2.93
C ASP A 451 -1.70 49.01 -3.83
N ASP A 452 -1.35 47.72 -3.77
CA ASP A 452 -2.05 46.66 -4.50
C ASP A 452 -3.55 46.55 -4.10
N TRP A 453 -3.85 46.82 -2.83
CA TRP A 453 -5.23 46.87 -2.34
C TRP A 453 -6.04 47.99 -3.01
N LYS A 454 -5.43 49.17 -3.16
CA LYS A 454 -6.03 50.33 -3.85
C LYS A 454 -6.14 50.10 -5.36
N ASP A 455 -5.16 49.44 -5.96
CA ASP A 455 -5.10 49.10 -7.39
C ASP A 455 -6.08 48.01 -7.83
N GLY A 456 -6.93 47.53 -6.92
CA GLY A 456 -8.07 46.68 -7.25
C GLY A 456 -8.00 45.28 -6.68
N HIS A 457 -6.95 44.89 -5.92
CA HIS A 457 -6.94 43.60 -5.24
C HIS A 457 -8.14 43.42 -4.30
N LYS A 458 -8.64 44.52 -3.70
CA LYS A 458 -9.84 44.50 -2.86
C LYS A 458 -11.07 43.87 -3.53
N ASN A 459 -11.19 43.98 -4.86
CA ASN A 459 -12.34 43.47 -5.61
C ASN A 459 -12.25 41.97 -5.89
N VAL A 460 -11.05 41.37 -5.78
CA VAL A 460 -10.82 39.96 -6.10
C VAL A 460 -10.31 39.13 -4.91
N CYS A 461 -10.02 39.78 -3.78
CA CYS A 461 -9.54 39.13 -2.57
C CYS A 461 -10.66 38.29 -1.93
N LYS A 462 -10.77 37.01 -2.33
CA LYS A 462 -11.61 36.02 -1.66
C LYS A 462 -10.91 35.51 -0.40
N LYS A 463 -11.59 35.52 0.76
CA LYS A 463 -11.06 34.95 2.00
C LYS A 463 -10.73 33.47 1.77
N ALA A 464 -9.51 33.08 2.11
CA ALA A 464 -9.00 31.72 1.98
C ALA A 464 -9.42 30.82 3.12
#